data_AF-A0A7Y5D3N9-F1
#
_entry.id   AF-A0A7Y5D3N9-F1
#
_cell.length_a   1.000
_cell.length_b   1.000
_cell.length_c   1.000
_cell.angle_alpha   90.00
_cell.angle_beta   90.00
_cell.angle_gamma   90.00
#
_symmetry.space_group_name_H-M   'P 1'
#
loop_
_entity.id
_entity.type
_entity.pdbx_description
1 polymer ?
#
loop_
_entity_poly.entity_id
_entity_poly.type
_entity_poly.pdbx_seq_one_letter_code
_entity_poly.pdbx_strand_id
1 'polypeptide(L)'
;MIRIAVVGVSGRMGLCLIKAALLSPQAKLTVAVSRPESLAIGKDAGELAGIGAVGVKVVSDLAAVTDQFDVLIDFTRPDASMEI
;
A
#
# COMPACT_ATOMS: atom_id res chain seq x y z
N MET A 1 -9.60 14.70 2.54
CA MET A 1 -9.36 13.25 2.69
C MET A 1 -7.86 13.05 2.55
N ILE A 2 -7.19 12.44 3.53
CA ILE A 2 -5.74 12.23 3.53
C ILE A 2 -5.41 11.06 2.60
N ARG A 3 -4.50 11.27 1.66
CA ARG A 3 -4.03 10.24 0.73
C ARG A 3 -2.96 9.41 1.42
N ILE A 4 -3.20 8.11 1.52
CA ILE A 4 -2.31 7.18 2.21
C ILE A 4 -1.60 6.28 1.20
N ALA A 5 -0.29 6.14 1.40
CA ALA A 5 0.53 5.07 0.86
C ALA A 5 0.77 3.99 1.93
N VAL A 6 0.78 2.73 1.51
CA VAL A 6 1.19 1.61 2.37
C VAL A 6 2.31 0.86 1.67
N VAL A 7 3.43 0.65 2.37
CA VAL A 7 4.51 -0.24 1.93
C VAL A 7 4.38 -1.61 2.59
N GLY A 8 4.88 -2.64 1.92
CA GLY A 8 4.76 -4.02 2.40
C GLY A 8 3.35 -4.60 2.29
N VAL A 9 2.55 -4.17 1.30
CA VAL A 9 1.13 -4.56 1.16
C VAL A 9 0.89 -6.05 0.96
N SER A 10 1.89 -6.79 0.49
CA SER A 10 1.84 -8.25 0.37
C SER A 10 1.96 -8.99 1.71
N GLY A 11 2.30 -8.28 2.79
CA GLY A 11 2.41 -8.82 4.13
C GLY A 11 1.09 -8.77 4.91
N ARG A 12 0.99 -9.56 5.98
CA ARG A 12 -0.21 -9.66 6.83
C ARG A 12 -0.74 -8.30 7.29
N MET A 13 0.14 -7.43 7.79
CA MET A 13 -0.26 -6.11 8.26
C MET A 13 -0.59 -5.14 7.13
N GLY A 14 0.10 -5.23 6.00
CA GLY A 14 -0.25 -4.45 4.80
C GLY A 14 -1.69 -4.70 4.34
N LEU A 15 -2.11 -5.97 4.32
CA LEU A 15 -3.51 -6.33 4.00
C LEU A 15 -4.51 -5.77 5.02
N CYS A 16 -4.17 -5.75 6.31
CA CYS A 16 -5.00 -5.13 7.34
C CYS A 16 -5.11 -3.62 7.16
N LEU A 17 -4.01 -2.94 6.84
CA LEU A 17 -3.95 -1.50 6.63
C LEU A 17 -4.77 -1.07 5.40
N ILE A 18 -4.74 -1.85 4.32
CA ILE A 18 -5.61 -1.63 3.15
C ILE A 18 -7.08 -1.62 3.58
N LYS A 19 -7.52 -2.64 4.33
CA LYS A 19 -8.90 -2.72 4.85
C LYS A 19 -9.23 -1.51 5.74
N ALA A 20 -8.34 -1.17 6.66
CA ALA A 20 -8.54 -0.06 7.58
C ALA A 20 -8.66 1.29 6.86
N ALA A 21 -7.84 1.53 5.82
CA ALA A 21 -7.91 2.74 5.03
C ALA A 21 -9.27 2.92 4.35
N LEU A 22 -9.91 1.83 3.92
CA LEU A 22 -11.23 1.85 3.28
C LEU A 22 -12.40 2.05 4.27
N LEU A 23 -12.20 1.71 5.55
CA LEU A 23 -13.20 1.93 6.59
C LEU A 23 -13.20 3.37 7.13
N SER A 24 -12.13 4.13 6.88
CA SER A 24 -12.00 5.49 7.39
C SER A 24 -12.55 6.51 6.39
N PRO A 25 -13.56 7.33 6.76
CA PRO A 25 -14.08 8.38 5.88
C PRO A 25 -13.08 9.53 5.68
N GLN A 26 -12.03 9.59 6.49
CA GLN A 26 -11.01 10.64 6.44
C GLN A 26 -9.79 10.24 5.60
N ALA A 27 -9.66 8.96 5.25
CA ALA A 27 -8.51 8.41 4.55
C ALA A 27 -8.88 7.87 3.17
N LYS A 28 -7.92 7.94 2.24
CA LYS A 28 -8.04 7.31 0.92
C LYS A 28 -6.75 6.56 0.62
N LEU A 29 -6.85 5.26 0.40
CA LEU A 29 -5.74 4.48 -0.15
C LEU A 29 -5.48 4.95 -1.59
N THR A 30 -4.25 5.38 -1.86
CA THR A 30 -3.85 5.90 -3.18
C THR A 30 -2.64 5.18 -3.75
N VAL A 31 -1.79 4.64 -2.88
CA VAL A 31 -0.57 3.94 -3.26
C VAL A 31 -0.43 2.66 -2.42
N ALA A 32 -0.09 1.56 -3.10
CA ALA A 32 0.18 0.27 -2.49
C ALA A 32 1.52 -0.25 -3.03
N VAL A 33 2.52 -0.41 -2.17
CA VAL A 33 3.87 -0.80 -2.57
C VAL A 33 4.25 -2.14 -1.97
N SER A 34 4.85 -3.00 -2.79
CA SER A 34 5.48 -4.25 -2.36
C SER A 34 6.90 -4.32 -2.93
N ARG A 35 7.73 -5.23 -2.44
CA ARG A 35 9.07 -5.44 -2.99
C ARG A 35 9.00 -5.89 -4.46
N PRO A 36 10.00 -5.56 -5.31
CA PRO A 36 9.97 -5.87 -6.75
C PRO A 36 9.72 -7.34 -7.11
N GLU A 37 10.17 -8.26 -6.27
CA GLU A 37 10.12 -9.73 -6.46
C GLU A 37 8.75 -10.30 -6.07
N SER A 38 7.82 -9.46 -5.64
CA SER A 38 6.50 -9.88 -5.16
C SER A 38 5.59 -10.29 -6.32
N LEU A 39 4.93 -11.44 -6.20
CA LEU A 39 3.84 -11.83 -7.10
C LEU A 39 2.58 -10.96 -6.96
N ALA A 40 2.61 -9.98 -6.06
CA ALA A 40 1.54 -9.00 -5.89
C ALA A 40 1.62 -7.84 -6.89
N ILE A 41 2.80 -7.57 -7.49
CA ILE A 41 2.99 -6.44 -8.40
C ILE A 41 1.98 -6.51 -9.56
N GLY A 42 1.33 -5.38 -9.83
CA GLY A 42 0.30 -5.24 -10.87
C GLY A 42 -1.12 -5.68 -10.46
N LYS A 43 -1.28 -6.43 -9.36
CA LYS A 43 -2.61 -6.79 -8.83
C LYS A 43 -3.27 -5.61 -8.15
N ASP A 44 -4.60 -5.66 -8.03
CA ASP A 44 -5.34 -4.68 -7.24
C ASP A 44 -5.16 -4.93 -5.73
N ALA A 45 -4.91 -3.86 -4.98
CA ALA A 45 -4.67 -3.91 -3.54
C ALA A 45 -5.89 -4.44 -2.75
N GLY A 46 -7.10 -4.12 -3.20
CA GLY A 46 -8.34 -4.58 -2.57
C GLY A 46 -8.61 -6.06 -2.85
N GLU A 47 -8.31 -6.54 -4.06
CA GLU A 47 -8.36 -7.96 -4.37
C GLU A 47 -7.39 -8.76 -3.51
N LEU A 48 -6.16 -8.26 -3.33
CA LEU A 48 -5.18 -8.88 -2.42
C LEU A 48 -5.67 -8.91 -0.97
N ALA A 49 -6.36 -7.86 -0.53
CA ALA A 49 -6.97 -7.81 0.79
C ALA A 49 -8.27 -8.63 0.91
N GLY A 50 -8.81 -9.16 -0.19
CA GLY A 50 -10.06 -9.94 -0.20
C GLY A 50 -11.31 -9.10 0.05
N ILE A 51 -11.31 -7.83 -0.39
CA ILE A 51 -12.42 -6.89 -0.23
C ILE A 51 -12.98 -6.38 -1.58
N GLY A 52 -12.60 -7.05 -2.68
CA GLY A 52 -12.94 -6.63 -4.04
C GLY A 52 -12.00 -5.54 -4.58
N ALA A 53 -12.11 -5.24 -5.87
CA ALA A 53 -11.22 -4.28 -6.53
C ALA A 53 -11.47 -2.85 -6.04
N VAL A 54 -10.39 -2.12 -5.76
CA VAL A 54 -10.44 -0.73 -5.24
C VAL A 54 -9.79 0.28 -6.19
N GLY A 55 -9.25 -0.18 -7.32
CA GLY A 55 -8.64 0.66 -8.34
C GLY A 55 -7.22 1.11 -8.02
N VAL A 56 -6.55 0.47 -7.06
CA VAL A 56 -5.17 0.79 -6.65
C VAL A 56 -4.29 -0.41 -6.96
N LYS A 57 -3.45 -0.28 -7.99
CA LYS A 57 -2.50 -1.34 -8.37
C LYS A 57 -1.29 -1.34 -7.45
N VAL A 58 -0.79 -2.53 -7.13
CA VAL A 58 0.46 -2.67 -6.39
C VAL A 58 1.63 -2.36 -7.31
N VAL A 59 2.50 -1.45 -6.86
CA VAL A 59 3.74 -1.06 -7.53
C VAL A 59 4.96 -1.53 -6.74
N SER A 60 6.12 -1.55 -7.41
CA SER A 60 7.38 -1.98 -6.81
C SER A 60 8.33 -0.84 -6.46
N ASP A 61 8.05 0.36 -6.95
CA ASP A 61 8.92 1.53 -6.81
C ASP A 61 8.14 2.66 -6.14
N LEU A 62 8.53 2.98 -4.91
CA LEU A 62 7.94 4.08 -4.13
C LEU A 62 8.36 5.45 -4.68
N ALA A 63 9.57 5.56 -5.24
CA ALA A 63 10.09 6.82 -5.77
C ALA A 63 9.27 7.31 -6.98
N ALA A 64 8.70 6.38 -7.76
CA ALA A 64 7.83 6.69 -8.89
C ALA A 64 6.44 7.25 -8.48
N VAL A 65 6.08 7.22 -7.19
CA VAL A 65 4.72 7.54 -6.73
C VAL A 65 4.68 8.51 -5.54
N THR A 66 5.78 9.21 -5.26
CA THR A 66 5.89 10.15 -4.12
C THR A 66 4.86 11.27 -4.14
N ASP A 67 4.46 11.75 -5.32
CA ASP A 67 3.48 12.83 -5.45
C ASP A 67 2.02 12.38 -5.27
N GLN A 68 1.80 11.07 -5.11
CA GLN A 68 0.47 10.47 -5.12
C GLN A 68 -0.13 10.27 -3.72
N PHE A 69 0.64 10.49 -2.65
CA PHE A 69 0.20 10.37 -1.26
C PHE A 69 0.64 11.54 -0.39
N ASP A 70 -0.01 11.70 0.78
CA ASP A 70 0.34 12.71 1.79
C ASP A 70 1.06 12.08 2.99
N VAL A 71 0.71 10.82 3.30
CA VAL A 71 1.26 10.06 4.42
C VAL A 71 1.65 8.66 3.97
N LEU A 72 2.82 8.21 4.39
CA LEU A 72 3.27 6.83 4.23
C LEU A 72 3.07 6.06 5.53
N ILE A 73 2.46 4.88 5.44
CA ILE A 73 2.41 3.91 6.54
C ILE A 73 3.38 2.78 6.22
N ASP A 74 4.39 2.64 7.08
CA ASP A 74 5.39 1.58 7.01
C ASP A 74 5.27 0.63 8.20
N PHE A 75 4.97 -0.63 7.89
CA PHE A 75 4.97 -1.73 8.84
C PHE A 75 5.81 -2.90 8.33
N THR A 76 7.00 -2.58 7.83
CA THR A 76 7.98 -3.54 7.32
C THR A 76 9.07 -3.84 8.35
N ARG A 77 10.23 -4.31 7.91
CA ARG A 77 11.37 -4.61 8.77
C ARG A 77 12.26 -3.37 8.90
N PRO A 78 12.99 -3.20 10.02
CA PRO A 78 13.86 -2.03 10.22
C PRO A 78 14.78 -1.74 9.02
N ASP A 79 15.45 -2.76 8.48
CA ASP A 79 16.37 -2.57 7.35
C ASP A 79 15.66 -2.03 6.10
N ALA A 80 14.44 -2.51 5.83
CA ALA A 80 13.65 -2.04 4.69
C ALA A 80 13.13 -0.61 4.90
N SER A 81 12.73 -0.27 6.14
CA SER A 81 12.27 1.08 6.49
C SER A 81 13.34 2.15 6.30
N MET A 82 14.61 1.80 6.50
CA MET A 82 15.74 2.73 6.37
C MET A 82 16.12 3.04 4.91
N GLU A 83 15.59 2.27 3.95
CA GLU A 83 15.86 2.43 2.51
C GLU A 83 14.77 3.24 1.78
N ILE A 84 13.75 3.71 2.51
CA ILE A 84 12.58 4.44 1.99
C ILE A 84 12.87 5.92 1.77
#